data_AF-A0A812NPY2-F1
#
_entry.id   AF-A0A812NPY2-F1
#
_cell.length_a   1.000
_cell.length_b   1.000
_cell.length_c   1.000
_cell.angle_alpha   90.00
_cell.angle_beta   90.00
_cell.angle_gamma   90.00
#
_symmetry.space_group_name_H-M   'P 1'
#
loop_
_entity.id
_entity.type
_entity.pdbx_description
1 polymer ?
#
loop_
_entity_poly.entity_id
_entity_poly.type
_entity_poly.pdbx_seq_one_letter_code
_entity_poly.pdbx_strand_id
1 'polypeptide(L)'
;ADEALEISVESEDPVGEAQALMALAEIYSQREDLEMAVNKAKEMRQKAKDIGHRLLEAQACKALANAYQNAEPPRYVEAVRAANEAVLLGKKATYKPLIVEMMLLAVKVNTALVMQDGAQVSLRGAEKAVRPAREAVTVAKATMKKTLISTCLYQLAEVQLMSYQLGPAMTSAKEALEMFRERGDKAGEAGAVILMAETHYAGGRHDKAEETVKEGIELAAACGDQRKEAYGKALQAQIAQSKEAQAAAKAPKMVPMQGMMPQQALPGAAAGDAAPQAAVSVEAKQVGLDAAMVQSTVQEMARQAIGVDDELFLDSALMDSGMDSLTAVSFRNGLQQQLGVKLPSSLMFDYPTMK
;
A
#
# COMPACT_ATOMS: atom_id res chain seq x y z
N ALA A 1 -29.94 -26.39 0.36
CA ALA A 1 -28.52 -26.52 -0.03
C ALA A 1 -28.04 -27.93 0.27
N ASP A 2 -28.27 -28.45 1.48
CA ASP A 2 -28.05 -29.86 1.79
C ASP A 2 -28.89 -30.79 0.91
N GLU A 3 -30.20 -30.55 0.78
CA GLU A 3 -31.05 -31.31 -0.16
C GLU A 3 -30.56 -31.26 -1.62
N ALA A 4 -30.01 -30.11 -2.05
CA ALA A 4 -29.46 -29.98 -3.40
C ALA A 4 -28.17 -30.79 -3.55
N LEU A 5 -27.35 -30.87 -2.50
CA LEU A 5 -26.16 -31.71 -2.47
C LEU A 5 -26.55 -33.19 -2.54
N GLU A 6 -27.53 -33.62 -1.73
CA GLU A 6 -28.05 -34.99 -1.75
C GLU A 6 -28.58 -35.38 -3.13
N ILE A 7 -29.44 -34.55 -3.72
CA ILE A 7 -29.99 -34.79 -5.07
C ILE A 7 -28.88 -34.88 -6.12
N SER A 8 -27.87 -34.01 -6.07
CA SER A 8 -26.74 -34.05 -7.02
C SER A 8 -25.88 -35.30 -6.85
N VAL A 9 -25.67 -35.78 -5.62
CA VAL A 9 -24.98 -37.05 -5.35
C VAL A 9 -25.78 -38.23 -5.91
N GLU A 10 -27.10 -38.27 -5.63
CA GLU A 10 -27.98 -39.34 -6.12
C GLU A 10 -28.09 -39.36 -7.65
N SER A 11 -28.01 -38.19 -8.28
CA SER A 11 -28.08 -38.02 -9.73
C SER A 11 -26.73 -38.18 -10.44
N GLU A 12 -25.65 -38.50 -9.71
CA GLU A 12 -24.27 -38.57 -10.22
C GLU A 12 -23.85 -37.30 -10.99
N ASP A 13 -24.27 -36.12 -10.53
CA ASP A 13 -23.93 -34.82 -11.11
C ASP A 13 -22.81 -34.15 -10.31
N PRO A 14 -21.53 -34.37 -10.69
CA PRO A 14 -20.41 -33.85 -9.90
C PRO A 14 -20.25 -32.32 -10.02
N VAL A 15 -20.83 -31.69 -11.05
CA VAL A 15 -20.85 -30.23 -11.19
C VAL A 15 -21.90 -29.65 -10.24
N GLY A 16 -23.09 -30.25 -10.20
CA GLY A 16 -24.14 -29.92 -9.25
C GLY A 16 -23.69 -30.07 -7.79
N GLU A 17 -22.97 -31.16 -7.47
CA GLU A 17 -22.39 -31.36 -6.14
C GLU A 17 -21.45 -30.21 -5.74
N ALA A 18 -20.53 -29.83 -6.63
CA ALA A 18 -19.60 -28.73 -6.38
C ALA A 18 -20.32 -27.37 -6.23
N GLN A 19 -21.38 -27.14 -7.00
CA GLN A 19 -22.20 -25.93 -6.87
C GLN A 19 -23.00 -25.92 -5.54
N ALA A 20 -23.52 -27.06 -5.10
CA ALA A 20 -24.20 -27.19 -3.82
C ALA A 20 -23.24 -26.94 -2.64
N LEU A 21 -22.00 -27.47 -2.72
CA LEU A 21 -20.95 -27.20 -1.74
C LEU A 21 -20.55 -25.72 -1.71
N MET A 22 -20.52 -25.04 -2.87
CA MET A 22 -20.30 -23.59 -2.93
C MET A 22 -21.39 -22.83 -2.18
N ALA A 23 -22.66 -23.16 -2.43
CA ALA A 23 -23.79 -22.53 -1.76
C ALA A 23 -23.74 -22.77 -0.24
N LEU A 24 -23.38 -23.98 0.20
CA LEU A 24 -23.18 -24.27 1.63
C LEU A 24 -22.07 -23.42 2.24
N ALA A 25 -20.91 -23.31 1.57
CA ALA A 25 -19.81 -22.49 2.05
C ALA A 25 -20.21 -21.01 2.20
N GLU A 26 -20.98 -20.47 1.25
CA GLU A 26 -21.50 -19.10 1.33
C GLU A 26 -22.51 -18.92 2.47
N ILE A 27 -23.42 -19.88 2.67
CA ILE A 27 -24.40 -19.84 3.76
C ILE A 27 -23.71 -19.89 5.12
N TYR A 28 -22.75 -20.79 5.32
CA TYR A 28 -22.00 -20.87 6.57
C TYR A 28 -21.18 -19.59 6.83
N SER A 29 -20.58 -19.02 5.78
CA SER A 29 -19.89 -17.73 5.86
C SER A 29 -20.81 -16.59 6.30
N GLN A 30 -22.03 -16.53 5.76
CA GLN A 30 -23.04 -15.53 6.16
C GLN A 30 -23.56 -15.73 7.59
N ARG A 31 -23.51 -16.96 8.11
CA ARG A 31 -23.88 -17.30 9.49
C ARG A 31 -22.71 -17.17 10.46
N GLU A 32 -21.56 -16.70 10.00
CA GLU A 32 -20.32 -16.57 10.78
C GLU A 32 -19.77 -17.92 11.30
N ASP A 33 -20.23 -19.04 10.75
CA ASP A 33 -19.67 -20.37 11.00
C ASP A 33 -18.52 -20.63 10.03
N LEU A 34 -17.40 -19.97 10.29
CA LEU A 34 -16.29 -19.86 9.34
C LEU A 34 -15.50 -21.17 9.20
N GLU A 35 -15.46 -22.01 10.23
CA GLU A 35 -14.85 -23.34 10.14
C GLU A 35 -15.65 -24.25 9.22
N MET A 36 -16.99 -24.25 9.33
CA MET A 36 -17.83 -24.99 8.38
C MET A 36 -17.73 -24.42 6.96
N ALA A 37 -17.66 -23.10 6.82
CA ALA A 37 -17.44 -22.47 5.51
C ALA A 37 -16.12 -22.93 4.87
N VAL A 38 -15.03 -22.98 5.65
CA VAL A 38 -13.72 -23.50 5.20
C VAL A 38 -13.83 -24.96 4.80
N ASN A 39 -14.50 -25.79 5.60
CA ASN A 39 -14.66 -27.22 5.30
C ASN A 39 -15.42 -27.44 3.99
N LYS A 40 -16.55 -26.76 3.79
CA LYS A 40 -17.34 -26.85 2.55
C LYS A 40 -16.60 -26.30 1.33
N ALA A 41 -15.82 -25.23 1.49
CA ALA A 41 -14.97 -24.73 0.41
C ALA A 41 -13.81 -25.69 0.06
N LYS A 42 -13.25 -26.43 1.05
CA LYS A 42 -12.25 -27.49 0.78
C LYS A 42 -12.85 -28.69 0.06
N GLU A 43 -14.03 -29.16 0.49
CA GLU A 43 -14.77 -30.23 -0.18
C GLU A 43 -15.08 -29.84 -1.63
N MET A 44 -15.61 -28.64 -1.85
CA MET A 44 -15.87 -28.09 -3.19
C MET A 44 -14.61 -28.09 -4.05
N ARG A 45 -13.49 -27.60 -3.49
CA ARG A 45 -12.22 -27.51 -4.22
C ARG A 45 -11.72 -28.88 -4.65
N GLN A 46 -11.75 -29.86 -3.74
CA GLN A 46 -11.30 -31.22 -4.03
C GLN A 46 -12.18 -31.82 -5.13
N LYS A 47 -13.51 -31.71 -5.02
CA LYS A 47 -14.43 -32.18 -6.06
C LYS A 47 -14.15 -31.53 -7.41
N ALA A 48 -14.01 -30.20 -7.44
CA ALA A 48 -13.71 -29.45 -8.66
C ALA A 48 -12.39 -29.87 -9.31
N LYS A 49 -11.38 -30.20 -8.50
CA LYS A 49 -10.10 -30.72 -8.96
C LYS A 49 -10.24 -32.12 -9.55
N ASP A 50 -11.01 -33.00 -8.91
CA ASP A 50 -11.23 -34.38 -9.36
C ASP A 50 -11.93 -34.43 -10.72
N ILE A 51 -12.86 -33.49 -10.98
CA ILE A 51 -13.51 -33.36 -12.30
C ILE A 51 -12.75 -32.46 -13.30
N GLY A 52 -11.60 -31.91 -12.91
CA GLY A 52 -10.81 -31.00 -13.77
C GLY A 52 -11.48 -29.66 -14.09
N HIS A 53 -12.48 -29.25 -13.31
CA HIS A 53 -13.28 -28.05 -13.57
C HIS A 53 -12.66 -26.79 -12.94
N ARG A 54 -11.67 -26.22 -13.63
CA ARG A 54 -10.83 -25.09 -13.17
C ARG A 54 -11.59 -23.86 -12.68
N LEU A 55 -12.75 -23.57 -13.27
CA LEU A 55 -13.57 -22.42 -12.87
C LEU A 55 -14.14 -22.61 -11.45
N LEU A 56 -14.59 -23.82 -11.14
CA LEU A 56 -15.14 -24.18 -9.83
C LEU A 56 -14.00 -24.26 -8.82
N GLU A 57 -12.83 -24.78 -9.22
CA GLU A 57 -11.65 -24.80 -8.36
C GLU A 57 -11.22 -23.38 -7.95
N ALA A 58 -11.21 -22.43 -8.91
CA ALA A 58 -10.92 -21.03 -8.63
C ALA A 58 -11.96 -20.39 -7.69
N GLN A 59 -13.25 -20.69 -7.89
CA GLN A 59 -14.33 -20.20 -7.01
C GLN A 59 -14.22 -20.78 -5.60
N ALA A 60 -13.81 -22.04 -5.45
CA ALA A 60 -13.55 -22.65 -4.17
C ALA A 60 -12.37 -21.96 -3.46
N CYS A 61 -11.30 -21.64 -4.19
CA CYS A 61 -10.18 -20.85 -3.66
C CYS A 61 -10.61 -19.42 -3.23
N LYS A 62 -11.53 -18.77 -3.94
CA LYS A 62 -12.14 -17.49 -3.51
C LYS A 62 -12.90 -17.66 -2.19
N ALA A 63 -13.73 -18.69 -2.07
CA ALA A 63 -14.49 -18.97 -0.86
C ALA A 63 -13.55 -19.24 0.33
N LEU A 64 -12.48 -20.01 0.14
CA LEU A 64 -11.44 -20.23 1.14
C LEU A 64 -10.75 -18.93 1.56
N ALA A 65 -10.36 -18.09 0.61
CA ALA A 65 -9.69 -16.82 0.91
C ALA A 65 -10.58 -15.91 1.76
N ASN A 66 -11.87 -15.79 1.42
CA ASN A 66 -12.83 -15.01 2.20
C ASN A 66 -13.04 -15.59 3.61
N ALA A 67 -13.21 -16.91 3.72
CA ALA A 67 -13.43 -17.56 5.01
C ALA A 67 -12.20 -17.43 5.93
N TYR A 68 -10.98 -17.59 5.39
CA TYR A 68 -9.75 -17.37 6.14
C TYR A 68 -9.54 -15.92 6.55
N GLN A 69 -9.89 -14.96 5.70
CA GLN A 69 -9.79 -13.54 6.01
C GLN A 69 -10.72 -13.13 7.16
N ASN A 70 -11.93 -13.70 7.19
CA ASN A 70 -12.93 -13.37 8.21
C ASN A 70 -12.81 -14.22 9.47
N ALA A 71 -11.98 -15.26 9.48
CA ALA A 71 -11.80 -16.18 10.62
C ALA A 71 -11.44 -15.44 11.90
N GLU A 72 -11.76 -16.02 13.06
CA GLU A 72 -11.37 -15.49 14.36
C GLU A 72 -10.48 -16.52 15.11
N PRO A 73 -9.15 -16.27 15.22
CA PRO A 73 -8.41 -15.14 14.67
C PRO A 73 -8.23 -15.20 13.14
N PRO A 74 -8.01 -14.05 12.46
CA PRO A 74 -7.83 -14.03 11.01
C PRO A 74 -6.62 -14.83 10.53
N ARG A 75 -6.79 -15.55 9.43
CA ARG A 75 -5.79 -16.45 8.82
C ARG A 75 -5.26 -15.87 7.51
N TYR A 76 -4.65 -14.69 7.59
CA TYR A 76 -4.25 -13.93 6.40
C TYR A 76 -3.25 -14.65 5.49
N VAL A 77 -2.32 -15.44 6.04
CA VAL A 77 -1.34 -16.20 5.24
C VAL A 77 -2.05 -17.22 4.35
N GLU A 78 -2.99 -17.98 4.91
CA GLU A 78 -3.82 -18.92 4.17
C GLU A 78 -4.75 -18.21 3.19
N ALA A 79 -5.30 -17.06 3.57
CA ALA A 79 -6.12 -16.24 2.69
C ALA A 79 -5.34 -15.76 1.46
N VAL A 80 -4.11 -15.25 1.64
CA VAL A 80 -3.22 -14.82 0.54
C VAL A 80 -2.89 -16.00 -0.37
N ARG A 81 -2.57 -17.17 0.21
CA ARG A 81 -2.28 -18.38 -0.57
C ARG A 81 -3.47 -18.79 -1.43
N ALA A 82 -4.67 -18.84 -0.82
CA ALA A 82 -5.90 -19.19 -1.52
C ALA A 82 -6.24 -18.18 -2.62
N ALA A 83 -6.09 -16.88 -2.37
CA ALA A 83 -6.36 -15.84 -3.36
C ALA A 83 -5.38 -15.91 -4.55
N ASN A 84 -4.08 -16.09 -4.30
CA ASN A 84 -3.07 -16.25 -5.35
C ASN A 84 -3.32 -17.50 -6.21
N GLU A 85 -3.71 -18.60 -5.58
CA GLU A 85 -4.08 -19.82 -6.30
C GLU A 85 -5.33 -19.62 -7.17
N ALA A 86 -6.33 -18.90 -6.65
CA ALA A 86 -7.52 -18.52 -7.42
C ALA A 86 -7.15 -17.71 -8.68
N VAL A 87 -6.20 -16.77 -8.59
CA VAL A 87 -5.68 -16.02 -9.75
C VAL A 87 -5.05 -16.96 -10.78
N LEU A 88 -4.20 -17.90 -10.35
CA LEU A 88 -3.55 -18.85 -11.24
C LEU A 88 -4.56 -19.74 -11.97
N LEU A 89 -5.55 -20.25 -11.25
CA LEU A 89 -6.63 -21.08 -11.80
C LEU A 89 -7.52 -20.26 -12.75
N GLY A 90 -7.87 -19.04 -12.37
CA GLY A 90 -8.62 -18.11 -13.21
C GLY A 90 -7.90 -17.81 -14.53
N LYS A 91 -6.59 -17.54 -14.48
CA LYS A 91 -5.76 -17.33 -15.69
C LYS A 91 -5.80 -18.54 -16.63
N LYS A 92 -5.79 -19.77 -16.08
CA LYS A 92 -5.91 -21.02 -16.85
C LYS A 92 -7.33 -21.31 -17.36
N ALA A 93 -8.36 -20.71 -16.75
CA ALA A 93 -9.75 -20.86 -17.15
C ALA A 93 -10.17 -19.90 -18.29
N THR A 94 -9.30 -18.95 -18.68
CA THR A 94 -9.51 -17.96 -19.76
C THR A 94 -10.73 -17.03 -19.62
N TYR A 95 -11.46 -17.09 -18.51
CA TYR A 95 -12.61 -16.24 -18.24
C TYR A 95 -12.20 -14.93 -17.52
N LYS A 96 -12.04 -13.86 -18.30
CA LYS A 96 -11.51 -12.57 -17.82
C LYS A 96 -12.22 -11.95 -16.61
N PRO A 97 -13.56 -11.94 -16.50
CA PRO A 97 -14.23 -11.37 -15.32
C PRO A 97 -13.83 -12.05 -14.02
N LEU A 98 -13.74 -13.39 -14.02
CA LEU A 98 -13.28 -14.12 -12.85
C LEU A 98 -11.80 -13.83 -12.54
N ILE A 99 -10.94 -13.72 -13.56
CA ILE A 99 -9.53 -13.31 -13.35
C ILE A 99 -9.46 -11.99 -12.57
N VAL A 100 -10.26 -11.00 -13.00
CA VAL A 100 -10.30 -9.69 -12.32
C VAL A 100 -10.79 -9.82 -10.88
N GLU A 101 -11.85 -10.58 -10.63
CA GLU A 101 -12.33 -10.83 -9.27
C GLU A 101 -11.27 -11.49 -8.38
N MET A 102 -10.56 -12.50 -8.89
CA MET A 102 -9.51 -13.17 -8.14
C MET A 102 -8.33 -12.23 -7.86
N MET A 103 -7.97 -11.38 -8.83
CA MET A 103 -6.90 -10.41 -8.65
C MET A 103 -7.29 -9.34 -7.63
N LEU A 104 -8.54 -8.85 -7.65
CA LEU A 104 -9.03 -7.90 -6.65
C LEU A 104 -9.01 -8.52 -5.24
N LEU A 105 -9.42 -9.78 -5.11
CA LEU A 105 -9.35 -10.50 -3.85
C LEU A 105 -7.90 -10.58 -3.35
N ALA A 106 -6.97 -11.00 -4.22
CA ALA A 106 -5.56 -11.08 -3.86
C ALA A 106 -5.00 -9.71 -3.43
N VAL A 107 -5.33 -8.63 -4.14
CA VAL A 107 -4.92 -7.27 -3.74
C VAL A 107 -5.44 -6.93 -2.35
N LYS A 108 -6.74 -7.13 -2.08
CA LYS A 108 -7.38 -6.82 -0.79
C LYS A 108 -6.80 -7.61 0.38
N VAL A 109 -6.56 -8.91 0.19
CA VAL A 109 -6.02 -9.75 1.26
C VAL A 109 -4.56 -9.39 1.54
N ASN A 110 -3.77 -9.09 0.50
CA ASN A 110 -2.40 -8.64 0.69
C ASN A 110 -2.33 -7.27 1.40
N THR A 111 -3.22 -6.32 1.09
CA THR A 111 -3.25 -5.03 1.81
C THR A 111 -3.68 -5.19 3.26
N ALA A 112 -4.65 -6.05 3.54
CA ALA A 112 -5.07 -6.34 4.91
C ALA A 112 -3.94 -6.96 5.75
N LEU A 113 -3.14 -7.87 5.16
CA LEU A 113 -1.97 -8.44 5.81
C LEU A 113 -0.93 -7.34 6.15
N VAL A 114 -0.65 -6.42 5.22
CA VAL A 114 0.29 -5.31 5.46
C VAL A 114 -0.17 -4.42 6.61
N MET A 115 -1.48 -4.25 6.83
CA MET A 115 -2.01 -3.45 7.94
C MET A 115 -1.88 -4.13 9.31
N GLN A 116 -1.76 -5.45 9.36
CA GLN A 116 -1.70 -6.20 10.63
C GLN A 116 -0.32 -6.12 11.31
N ASP A 117 0.74 -5.88 10.54
CA ASP A 117 2.14 -5.81 11.02
C ASP A 117 2.50 -4.48 11.73
N GLY A 118 1.52 -3.59 11.95
CA GLY A 118 1.67 -2.35 12.70
C GLY A 118 2.19 -1.16 11.89
N ALA A 119 2.16 0.02 12.50
CA ALA A 119 2.30 1.33 11.83
C ALA A 119 3.68 1.64 11.22
N GLN A 120 4.71 0.81 11.39
CA GLN A 120 6.07 1.04 10.88
C GLN A 120 6.52 0.11 9.74
N VAL A 121 5.70 -0.82 9.24
CA VAL A 121 6.10 -1.77 8.19
C VAL A 121 4.94 -1.93 7.20
N SER A 122 5.06 -1.82 5.87
CA SER A 122 6.20 -1.53 5.01
C SER A 122 5.70 -0.82 3.75
N LEU A 123 6.23 0.37 3.44
CA LEU A 123 6.07 0.98 2.11
C LEU A 123 6.34 -0.05 1.00
N ARG A 124 7.33 -0.95 1.25
CA ARG A 124 7.72 -2.08 0.39
C ARG A 124 6.63 -3.14 0.20
N GLY A 125 5.78 -3.37 1.21
CA GLY A 125 4.66 -4.31 1.14
C GLY A 125 3.52 -3.76 0.28
N ALA A 126 3.20 -2.47 0.47
CA ALA A 126 2.24 -1.77 -0.37
C ALA A 126 2.74 -1.65 -1.83
N GLU A 127 4.03 -1.36 -2.04
CA GLU A 127 4.64 -1.30 -3.37
C GLU A 127 4.52 -2.62 -4.14
N LYS A 128 4.71 -3.76 -3.46
CA LYS A 128 4.50 -5.09 -4.05
C LYS A 128 3.06 -5.32 -4.52
N ALA A 129 2.07 -4.66 -3.90
CA ALA A 129 0.67 -4.75 -4.28
C ALA A 129 0.29 -3.80 -5.44
N VAL A 130 1.06 -2.74 -5.72
CA VAL A 130 0.76 -1.77 -6.80
C VAL A 130 0.76 -2.46 -8.17
N ARG A 131 1.75 -3.30 -8.45
CA ARG A 131 1.86 -3.98 -9.77
C ARG A 131 0.67 -4.93 -10.02
N PRO A 132 0.32 -5.85 -9.11
CA PRO A 132 -0.91 -6.65 -9.23
C PRO A 132 -2.18 -5.82 -9.41
N ALA A 133 -2.32 -4.71 -8.68
CA ALA A 133 -3.48 -3.83 -8.81
C ALA A 133 -3.55 -3.14 -10.20
N ARG A 134 -2.41 -2.70 -10.75
CA ARG A 134 -2.34 -2.16 -12.12
C ARG A 134 -2.66 -3.21 -13.18
N GLU A 135 -2.18 -4.44 -13.01
CA GLU A 135 -2.52 -5.56 -13.88
C GLU A 135 -4.03 -5.83 -13.82
N ALA A 136 -4.64 -5.80 -12.63
CA ALA A 136 -6.08 -5.99 -12.47
C ALA A 136 -6.89 -4.94 -13.23
N VAL A 137 -6.50 -3.64 -13.16
CA VAL A 137 -7.12 -2.57 -13.95
C VAL A 137 -6.99 -2.85 -15.45
N THR A 138 -5.83 -3.33 -15.90
CA THR A 138 -5.59 -3.64 -17.33
C THR A 138 -6.51 -4.77 -17.81
N VAL A 139 -6.60 -5.85 -17.04
CA VAL A 139 -7.50 -6.97 -17.37
C VAL A 139 -8.97 -6.53 -17.28
N ALA A 140 -9.32 -5.70 -16.30
CA ALA A 140 -10.66 -5.15 -16.15
C ALA A 140 -11.07 -4.29 -17.35
N LYS A 141 -10.19 -3.42 -17.85
CA LYS A 141 -10.44 -2.63 -19.06
C LYS A 141 -10.71 -3.54 -20.26
N ALA A 142 -10.01 -4.67 -20.38
CA ALA A 142 -10.26 -5.66 -21.43
C ALA A 142 -11.59 -6.43 -21.30
N THR A 143 -12.30 -6.33 -20.16
CA THR A 143 -13.66 -6.87 -20.02
C THR A 143 -14.76 -5.92 -20.50
N MET A 144 -14.44 -4.63 -20.67
CA MET A 144 -15.40 -3.55 -20.95
C MET A 144 -16.52 -3.39 -19.89
N LYS A 145 -16.46 -4.12 -18.76
CA LYS A 145 -17.43 -4.02 -17.68
C LYS A 145 -17.07 -2.84 -16.78
N LYS A 146 -17.79 -1.72 -16.92
CA LYS A 146 -17.56 -0.51 -16.09
C LYS A 146 -17.53 -0.82 -14.59
N THR A 147 -18.33 -1.80 -14.13
CA THR A 147 -18.32 -2.27 -12.74
C THR A 147 -16.96 -2.74 -12.27
N LEU A 148 -16.31 -3.61 -13.04
CA LEU A 148 -15.01 -4.15 -12.68
C LEU A 148 -13.91 -3.08 -12.77
N ILE A 149 -13.98 -2.21 -13.78
CA ILE A 149 -12.98 -1.17 -14.00
C ILE A 149 -12.98 -0.18 -12.83
N SER A 150 -14.15 0.34 -12.43
CA SER A 150 -14.21 1.35 -11.35
C SER A 150 -13.79 0.75 -10.00
N THR A 151 -14.16 -0.49 -9.71
CA THR A 151 -13.69 -1.20 -8.51
C THR A 151 -12.17 -1.41 -8.54
N CYS A 152 -11.59 -1.79 -9.68
CA CYS A 152 -10.14 -1.95 -9.79
C CYS A 152 -9.38 -0.62 -9.66
N LEU A 153 -9.91 0.46 -10.24
CA LEU A 153 -9.30 1.79 -10.11
C LEU A 153 -9.32 2.28 -8.67
N TYR A 154 -10.44 2.09 -7.97
CA TYR A 154 -10.56 2.41 -6.55
C TYR A 154 -9.54 1.63 -5.70
N GLN A 155 -9.43 0.31 -5.91
CA GLN A 155 -8.46 -0.53 -5.19
C GLN A 155 -7.01 -0.16 -5.53
N LEU A 156 -6.72 0.18 -6.78
CA LEU A 156 -5.40 0.68 -7.18
C LEU A 156 -5.06 2.00 -6.47
N ALA A 157 -6.03 2.91 -6.34
CA ALA A 157 -5.85 4.16 -5.62
C ALA A 157 -5.53 3.94 -4.14
N GLU A 158 -6.23 3.01 -3.47
CA GLU A 158 -5.95 2.64 -2.07
C GLU A 158 -4.52 2.12 -1.90
N VAL A 159 -4.10 1.18 -2.74
CA VAL A 159 -2.74 0.62 -2.69
C VAL A 159 -1.67 1.67 -3.01
N GLN A 160 -1.94 2.57 -3.96
CA GLN A 160 -1.04 3.68 -4.29
C GLN A 160 -0.89 4.65 -3.12
N LEU A 161 -1.98 4.96 -2.41
CA LEU A 161 -1.93 5.79 -1.20
C LEU A 161 -1.11 5.12 -0.09
N MET A 162 -1.32 3.83 0.17
CA MET A 162 -0.51 3.06 1.13
C MET A 162 0.97 3.04 0.78
N SER A 163 1.29 3.09 -0.53
CA SER A 163 2.66 3.19 -1.05
C SER A 163 3.15 4.64 -1.16
N TYR A 164 2.40 5.61 -0.64
CA TYR A 164 2.66 7.06 -0.70
C TYR A 164 2.84 7.63 -2.12
N GLN A 165 2.29 6.96 -3.14
CA GLN A 165 2.23 7.44 -4.53
C GLN A 165 1.05 8.41 -4.70
N LEU A 166 1.11 9.56 -4.03
CA LEU A 166 -0.03 10.49 -3.90
C LEU A 166 -0.57 11.02 -5.23
N GLY A 167 0.31 11.30 -6.21
CA GLY A 167 -0.10 11.74 -7.54
C GLY A 167 -0.91 10.67 -8.28
N PRO A 168 -0.33 9.48 -8.51
CA PRO A 168 -1.04 8.33 -9.08
C PRO A 168 -2.32 7.97 -8.32
N ALA A 169 -2.30 7.95 -6.98
CA ALA A 169 -3.47 7.66 -6.15
C ALA A 169 -4.62 8.63 -6.45
N MET A 170 -4.33 9.93 -6.51
CA MET A 170 -5.30 10.96 -6.84
C MET A 170 -5.88 10.79 -8.25
N THR A 171 -5.06 10.44 -9.24
CA THR A 171 -5.53 10.17 -10.61
C THR A 171 -6.46 8.96 -10.64
N SER A 172 -6.03 7.83 -10.07
CA SER A 172 -6.82 6.60 -10.03
C SER A 172 -8.15 6.80 -9.28
N ALA A 173 -8.14 7.54 -8.16
CA ALA A 173 -9.34 7.84 -7.38
C ALA A 173 -10.34 8.72 -8.16
N LYS A 174 -9.86 9.72 -8.91
CA LYS A 174 -10.70 10.56 -9.77
C LYS A 174 -11.33 9.77 -10.91
N GLU A 175 -10.54 8.94 -11.60
CA GLU A 175 -11.09 8.06 -12.65
C GLU A 175 -12.15 7.11 -12.06
N ALA A 176 -11.90 6.53 -10.87
CA ALA A 176 -12.89 5.70 -10.19
C ALA A 176 -14.17 6.48 -9.86
N LEU A 177 -14.05 7.70 -9.31
CA LEU A 177 -15.16 8.58 -8.97
C LEU A 177 -16.04 8.90 -10.17
N GLU A 178 -15.43 9.27 -11.30
CA GLU A 178 -16.17 9.54 -12.55
C GLU A 178 -16.99 8.32 -12.97
N MET A 179 -16.38 7.14 -12.95
CA MET A 179 -17.08 5.90 -13.31
C MET A 179 -18.18 5.52 -12.31
N PHE A 180 -18.00 5.77 -11.01
CA PHE A 180 -19.06 5.56 -10.02
C PHE A 180 -20.23 6.51 -10.25
N ARG A 181 -19.96 7.80 -10.54
CA ARG A 181 -20.99 8.80 -10.89
C ARG A 181 -21.77 8.41 -12.13
N GLU A 182 -21.09 8.00 -13.21
CA GLU A 182 -21.74 7.54 -14.43
C GLU A 182 -22.68 6.34 -14.21
N ARG A 183 -22.38 5.52 -13.21
CA ARG A 183 -23.15 4.32 -12.86
C ARG A 183 -24.20 4.56 -11.77
N GLY A 184 -24.23 5.75 -11.17
CA GLY A 184 -25.07 6.05 -10.02
C GLY A 184 -24.69 5.27 -8.75
N ASP A 185 -23.44 4.80 -8.65
CA ASP A 185 -22.94 4.03 -7.51
C ASP A 185 -22.55 4.96 -6.36
N LYS A 186 -23.55 5.38 -5.56
CA LYS A 186 -23.35 6.36 -4.47
C LYS A 186 -22.39 5.89 -3.38
N ALA A 187 -22.38 4.59 -3.08
CA ALA A 187 -21.44 4.04 -2.12
C ALA A 187 -19.99 4.07 -2.63
N GLY A 188 -19.79 3.84 -3.94
CA GLY A 188 -18.51 4.01 -4.61
C GLY A 188 -18.06 5.48 -4.70
N GLU A 189 -18.98 6.39 -5.00
CA GLU A 189 -18.72 7.84 -5.00
C GLU A 189 -18.19 8.31 -3.63
N ALA A 190 -18.89 7.97 -2.55
CA ALA A 190 -18.48 8.32 -1.19
C ALA A 190 -17.07 7.79 -0.86
N GLY A 191 -16.81 6.52 -1.18
CA GLY A 191 -15.50 5.90 -0.97
C GLY A 191 -14.38 6.60 -1.72
N ALA A 192 -14.58 6.91 -3.01
CA ALA A 192 -13.57 7.58 -3.82
C ALA A 192 -13.28 9.00 -3.32
N VAL A 193 -14.30 9.75 -2.89
CA VAL A 193 -14.13 11.10 -2.33
C VAL A 193 -13.38 11.06 -1.00
N ILE A 194 -13.72 10.13 -0.10
CA ILE A 194 -12.99 9.93 1.16
C ILE A 194 -11.51 9.59 0.90
N LEU A 195 -11.23 8.69 -0.04
CA LEU A 195 -9.86 8.32 -0.41
C LEU A 195 -9.07 9.50 -1.01
N MET A 196 -9.73 10.37 -1.77
CA MET A 196 -9.11 11.62 -2.23
C MET A 196 -8.79 12.55 -1.06
N ALA A 197 -9.66 12.65 -0.05
CA ALA A 197 -9.40 13.42 1.15
C ALA A 197 -8.21 12.87 1.94
N GLU A 198 -8.10 11.55 2.11
CA GLU A 198 -6.92 10.90 2.71
C GLU A 198 -5.65 11.21 1.92
N THR A 199 -5.71 11.14 0.59
CA THR A 199 -4.58 11.46 -0.29
C THR A 199 -4.15 12.93 -0.17
N HIS A 200 -5.11 13.84 0.04
CA HIS A 200 -4.83 15.24 0.36
C HIS A 200 -4.17 15.39 1.73
N TYR A 201 -4.69 14.69 2.74
CA TYR A 201 -4.19 14.71 4.10
C TYR A 201 -2.75 14.17 4.17
N ALA A 202 -2.50 12.99 3.59
CA ALA A 202 -1.16 12.40 3.48
C ALA A 202 -0.18 13.33 2.76
N GLY A 203 -0.65 14.10 1.76
CA GLY A 203 0.15 15.12 1.08
C GLY A 203 0.32 16.45 1.83
N GLY A 204 -0.10 16.56 3.09
CA GLY A 204 -0.02 17.78 3.91
C GLY A 204 -0.96 18.91 3.47
N ARG A 205 -1.88 18.65 2.54
CA ARG A 205 -2.84 19.66 2.03
C ARG A 205 -4.10 19.66 2.88
N HIS A 206 -3.96 19.97 4.17
CA HIS A 206 -5.01 19.80 5.17
C HIS A 206 -6.29 20.58 4.86
N ASP A 207 -6.20 21.79 4.28
CA ASP A 207 -7.39 22.57 3.91
C ASP A 207 -8.22 21.88 2.84
N LYS A 208 -7.56 21.35 1.80
CA LYS A 208 -8.23 20.58 0.74
C LYS A 208 -8.78 19.25 1.27
N ALA A 209 -8.04 18.61 2.17
CA ALA A 209 -8.50 17.38 2.81
C ALA A 209 -9.79 17.62 3.61
N GLU A 210 -9.87 18.73 4.35
CA GLU A 210 -11.05 19.09 5.14
C GLU A 210 -12.28 19.39 4.28
N GLU A 211 -12.11 20.10 3.17
CA GLU A 211 -13.18 20.35 2.20
C GLU A 211 -13.67 19.03 1.58
N THR A 212 -12.74 18.20 1.12
CA THR A 212 -13.06 16.95 0.41
C THR A 212 -13.70 15.92 1.35
N VAL A 213 -13.25 15.80 2.61
CA VAL A 213 -13.81 14.81 3.55
C VAL A 213 -15.26 15.14 3.93
N LYS A 214 -15.64 16.43 3.97
CA LYS A 214 -17.02 16.84 4.25
C LYS A 214 -17.97 16.33 3.16
N GLU A 215 -17.62 16.52 1.88
CA GLU A 215 -18.38 15.97 0.75
C GLU A 215 -18.49 14.43 0.86
N GLY A 216 -17.39 13.76 1.19
CA GLY A 216 -17.36 12.30 1.34
C GLY A 216 -18.28 11.78 2.46
N ILE A 217 -18.31 12.44 3.61
CA ILE A 217 -19.19 12.12 4.74
C ILE A 217 -20.65 12.32 4.35
N GLU A 218 -20.98 13.43 3.69
CA GLU A 218 -22.34 13.73 3.23
C GLU A 218 -22.84 12.68 2.23
N LEU A 219 -22.01 12.28 1.28
CA LEU A 219 -22.33 11.21 0.34
C LEU A 219 -22.52 9.86 1.04
N ALA A 220 -21.66 9.54 2.02
CA ALA A 220 -21.78 8.30 2.81
C ALA A 220 -23.09 8.28 3.60
N ALA A 221 -23.44 9.37 4.26
CA ALA A 221 -24.70 9.52 4.99
C ALA A 221 -25.92 9.42 4.07
N ALA A 222 -25.89 10.09 2.91
CA ALA A 222 -26.98 10.07 1.94
C ALA A 222 -27.27 8.68 1.35
N CYS A 223 -26.25 7.82 1.25
CA CYS A 223 -26.41 6.43 0.79
C CYS A 223 -26.56 5.40 1.93
N GLY A 224 -26.56 5.85 3.20
CA GLY A 224 -26.71 4.99 4.37
C GLY A 224 -25.48 4.12 4.70
N ASP A 225 -24.29 4.45 4.16
CA ASP A 225 -23.05 3.72 4.43
C ASP A 225 -22.42 4.18 5.76
N GLN A 226 -22.92 3.63 6.87
CA GLN A 226 -22.49 4.00 8.22
C GLN A 226 -21.00 3.75 8.47
N ARG A 227 -20.40 2.74 7.84
CA ARG A 227 -18.97 2.43 8.00
C ARG A 227 -18.12 3.52 7.38
N LYS A 228 -18.43 3.94 6.15
CA LYS A 228 -17.72 5.03 5.49
C LYS A 228 -17.96 6.38 6.16
N GLU A 229 -19.17 6.62 6.65
CA GLU A 229 -19.49 7.84 7.39
C GLU A 229 -18.63 7.94 8.67
N ALA A 230 -18.56 6.86 9.46
CA ALA A 230 -17.74 6.81 10.66
C ALA A 230 -16.25 6.99 10.34
N TYR A 231 -15.75 6.32 9.29
CA TYR A 231 -14.38 6.47 8.83
C TYR A 231 -14.06 7.92 8.40
N GLY A 232 -14.93 8.54 7.59
CA GLY A 232 -14.76 9.93 7.16
C GLY A 232 -14.74 10.91 8.34
N LYS A 233 -15.60 10.71 9.36
CA LYS A 233 -15.59 11.52 10.59
C LYS A 233 -14.30 11.35 11.39
N ALA A 234 -13.75 10.13 11.47
CA ALA A 234 -12.46 9.90 12.12
C ALA A 234 -11.31 10.62 11.39
N LEU A 235 -11.31 10.57 10.05
CA LEU A 235 -10.35 11.31 9.23
C LEU A 235 -10.50 12.83 9.41
N GLN A 236 -11.73 13.34 9.45
CA GLN A 236 -12.00 14.76 9.70
C GLN A 236 -11.42 15.21 11.04
N ALA A 237 -11.56 14.40 12.10
CA ALA A 237 -10.97 14.69 13.39
C ALA A 237 -9.43 14.71 13.35
N GLN A 238 -8.79 13.77 12.64
CA GLN A 238 -7.33 13.78 12.42
C GLN A 238 -6.85 15.02 11.65
N ILE A 239 -7.58 15.43 10.61
CA ILE A 239 -7.28 16.64 9.84
C ILE A 239 -7.33 17.87 10.75
N ALA A 240 -8.39 18.00 11.57
CA ALA A 240 -8.54 19.12 12.50
C ALA A 240 -7.38 19.20 13.51
N GLN A 241 -7.04 18.08 14.16
CA GLN A 241 -5.90 18.00 15.09
C GLN A 241 -4.58 18.38 14.42
N SER A 242 -4.37 17.94 13.18
CA SER A 242 -3.15 18.24 12.42
C SER A 242 -3.06 19.72 12.04
N LYS A 243 -4.19 20.36 11.74
CA LYS A 243 -4.26 21.81 11.48
C LYS A 243 -3.98 22.61 12.75
N GLU A 244 -4.54 22.22 13.88
CA GLU A 244 -4.27 22.85 15.19
C GLU A 244 -2.79 22.74 15.56
N ALA A 245 -2.20 21.54 15.43
CA ALA A 245 -0.77 21.33 15.66
C ALA A 245 0.10 22.18 14.72
N GLN A 246 -0.27 22.30 13.44
CA GLN A 246 0.43 23.12 12.47
C GLN A 246 0.31 24.62 12.77
N ALA A 247 -0.86 25.07 13.26
CA ALA A 247 -1.08 26.45 13.68
C ALA A 247 -0.27 26.78 14.95
N ALA A 248 -0.25 25.88 15.93
CA ALA A 248 0.54 26.01 17.15
C ALA A 248 2.05 26.03 16.86
N ALA A 249 2.53 25.23 15.91
CA ALA A 249 3.94 25.24 15.48
C ALA A 249 4.34 26.53 14.73
N LYS A 250 3.40 27.18 14.05
CA LYS A 250 3.61 28.47 13.36
C LYS A 250 3.46 29.69 14.29
N ALA A 251 2.88 29.52 15.47
CA ALA A 251 2.77 30.60 16.45
C ALA A 251 4.19 31.02 16.91
N PRO A 252 4.49 32.32 16.97
CA PRO A 252 5.79 32.78 17.44
C PRO A 252 6.02 32.27 18.87
N LYS A 253 7.12 31.56 19.09
CA LYS A 253 7.55 31.18 20.44
C LYS A 253 7.83 32.46 21.21
N MET A 254 6.93 32.86 22.10
CA MET A 254 7.21 33.93 23.05
C MET A 254 8.33 33.45 23.98
N VAL A 255 9.52 34.01 23.82
CA VAL A 255 10.60 33.84 24.80
C VAL A 255 10.12 34.55 26.07
N PRO A 256 9.97 33.86 27.22
CA PRO A 256 9.64 34.56 28.44
C PRO A 256 10.79 35.50 28.79
N MET A 257 10.54 36.81 28.68
CA MET A 257 11.40 37.84 29.29
C MET A 257 11.28 37.71 30.82
N GLN A 258 11.96 36.73 31.40
CA GLN A 258 12.18 36.66 32.83
C GLN A 258 13.67 36.88 33.07
N GLY A 259 14.01 38.10 33.52
CA GLY A 259 15.31 38.43 34.10
C GLY A 259 16.21 39.37 33.30
N MET A 260 15.70 40.51 32.78
CA MET A 260 16.60 41.65 32.52
C MET A 260 16.95 42.30 33.86
N MET A 261 18.11 41.95 34.42
CA MET A 261 18.75 42.78 35.45
C MET A 261 19.23 44.09 34.82
N PRO A 262 19.09 45.25 35.48
CA PRO A 262 19.59 46.52 34.96
C PRO A 262 21.12 46.54 35.04
N GLN A 263 21.78 46.45 33.88
CA GLN A 263 23.23 46.60 33.80
C GLN A 263 23.57 48.10 33.91
N GLN A 264 24.29 48.45 34.97
CA GLN A 264 24.77 49.80 35.25
C GLN A 264 25.68 50.30 34.11
N ALA A 265 25.43 51.53 33.68
CA ALA A 265 26.26 52.24 32.72
C ALA A 265 27.57 52.72 33.38
N LEU A 266 28.70 52.49 32.69
CA LEU A 266 29.94 53.23 32.85
C LEU A 266 30.43 53.69 31.45
N PRO A 267 31.05 54.88 31.33
CA PRO A 267 31.16 55.60 30.07
C PRO A 267 32.51 55.42 29.34
N GLY A 268 32.42 55.40 28.00
CA GLY A 268 33.34 56.10 27.09
C GLY A 268 34.67 55.43 26.71
N ALA A 269 34.78 54.99 25.46
CA ALA A 269 35.96 55.22 24.60
C ALA A 269 35.61 54.94 23.13
N ALA A 270 36.24 55.68 22.23
CA ALA A 270 35.82 56.00 20.88
C ALA A 270 36.26 54.99 19.79
N ALA A 271 35.50 55.06 18.67
CA ALA A 271 35.87 54.98 17.25
C ALA A 271 36.94 53.98 16.74
N GLY A 272 36.58 53.24 15.69
CA GLY A 272 37.56 52.72 14.72
C GLY A 272 37.11 51.51 13.90
N ASP A 273 36.61 51.78 12.69
CA ASP A 273 36.80 51.04 11.44
C ASP A 273 36.26 49.62 11.17
N ALA A 274 36.15 49.37 9.87
CA ALA A 274 35.23 48.50 9.16
C ALA A 274 35.80 47.14 8.72
N ALA A 275 34.91 46.13 8.76
CA ALA A 275 34.79 44.92 7.92
C ALA A 275 35.94 43.86 7.90
N PRO A 276 35.70 42.59 7.46
CA PRO A 276 34.44 41.86 7.23
C PRO A 276 34.30 40.55 8.03
N GLN A 277 33.11 39.94 7.96
CA GLN A 277 32.71 38.67 8.57
C GLN A 277 33.64 37.50 8.20
N ALA A 278 34.28 36.91 9.22
CA ALA A 278 34.93 35.61 9.12
C ALA A 278 33.89 34.51 9.35
N ALA A 279 33.72 33.67 8.32
CA ALA A 279 32.99 32.42 8.40
C ALA A 279 33.68 31.48 9.40
N VAL A 280 32.93 30.97 10.38
CA VAL A 280 33.41 29.94 11.28
C VAL A 280 33.37 28.61 10.53
N SER A 281 34.52 28.19 10.03
CA SER A 281 34.77 26.84 9.53
C SER A 281 34.82 25.88 10.72
N VAL A 282 33.81 25.02 10.85
CA VAL A 282 33.87 23.86 11.74
C VAL A 282 34.67 22.78 11.01
N GLU A 283 35.91 22.55 11.43
CA GLU A 283 36.70 21.39 11.02
C GLU A 283 36.00 20.12 11.52
N ALA A 284 35.33 19.41 10.59
CA ALA A 284 34.85 18.07 10.84
C ALA A 284 36.05 17.13 10.87
N LYS A 285 36.37 16.66 12.07
CA LYS A 285 37.34 15.60 12.38
C LYS A 285 37.08 14.40 11.45
N GLN A 286 37.97 14.16 10.49
CA GLN A 286 37.97 12.96 9.65
C GLN A 286 38.18 11.75 10.56
N VAL A 287 37.09 11.09 10.92
CA VAL A 287 37.12 9.73 11.45
C VAL A 287 37.49 8.85 10.27
N GLY A 288 38.66 8.21 10.34
CA GLY A 288 39.09 7.28 9.30
C GLY A 288 38.04 6.19 9.12
N LEU A 289 37.43 6.15 7.94
CA LEU A 289 36.49 5.10 7.56
C LEU A 289 37.27 3.79 7.44
N ASP A 290 36.93 2.81 8.27
CA ASP A 290 37.49 1.46 8.19
C ASP A 290 37.02 0.80 6.88
N ALA A 291 37.96 0.25 6.10
CA ALA A 291 37.67 -0.36 4.81
C ALA A 291 36.65 -1.51 4.93
N ALA A 292 36.70 -2.28 6.03
CA ALA A 292 35.73 -3.35 6.29
C ALA A 292 34.32 -2.80 6.53
N MET A 293 34.21 -1.68 7.24
CA MET A 293 32.94 -0.99 7.47
C MET A 293 32.38 -0.43 6.16
N VAL A 294 33.20 0.27 5.37
CA VAL A 294 32.79 0.82 4.07
C VAL A 294 32.29 -0.29 3.15
N GLN A 295 33.02 -1.40 3.06
CA GLN A 295 32.63 -2.53 2.23
C GLN A 295 31.29 -3.13 2.66
N SER A 296 31.07 -3.32 3.96
CA SER A 296 29.78 -3.80 4.48
C SER A 296 28.62 -2.85 4.15
N THR A 297 28.86 -1.54 4.26
CA THR A 297 27.86 -0.50 3.95
C THR A 297 27.55 -0.47 2.45
N VAL A 298 28.57 -0.59 1.59
CA VAL A 298 28.43 -0.67 0.13
C VAL A 298 27.62 -1.90 -0.27
N GLN A 299 27.92 -3.07 0.30
CA GLN A 299 27.18 -4.31 0.04
C GLN A 299 25.72 -4.23 0.50
N GLU A 300 25.48 -3.70 1.69
CA GLU A 300 24.13 -3.59 2.22
C GLU A 300 23.28 -2.62 1.40
N MET A 301 23.84 -1.45 1.03
CA MET A 301 23.17 -0.50 0.14
C MET A 301 22.94 -1.06 -1.26
N ALA A 302 23.88 -1.85 -1.80
CA ALA A 302 23.73 -2.48 -3.11
C ALA A 302 22.64 -3.55 -3.08
N ARG A 303 22.60 -4.36 -2.01
CA ARG A 303 21.53 -5.35 -1.78
C ARG A 303 20.15 -4.69 -1.66
N GLN A 304 20.07 -3.57 -0.95
CA GLN A 304 18.84 -2.80 -0.81
C GLN A 304 18.38 -2.20 -2.15
N ALA A 305 19.31 -1.74 -2.99
CA ALA A 305 19.00 -1.12 -4.28
C ALA A 305 18.63 -2.14 -5.37
N ILE A 306 19.24 -3.32 -5.37
CA ILE A 306 19.07 -4.35 -6.42
C ILE A 306 17.98 -5.36 -6.05
N GLY A 307 17.71 -5.58 -4.75
CA GLY A 307 16.58 -6.39 -4.30
C GLY A 307 16.74 -7.90 -4.48
N VAL A 308 17.98 -8.40 -4.60
CA VAL A 308 18.31 -9.84 -4.59
C VAL A 308 18.58 -10.31 -3.15
N ASP A 309 18.10 -11.50 -2.79
CA ASP A 309 18.39 -12.16 -1.50
C ASP A 309 19.61 -13.09 -1.55
N ASP A 310 20.23 -13.28 -2.72
CA ASP A 310 21.43 -14.10 -2.92
C ASP A 310 22.75 -13.31 -2.74
N GLU A 311 23.86 -14.01 -2.51
CA GLU A 311 25.21 -13.44 -2.34
C GLU A 311 25.62 -12.62 -3.57
N LEU A 312 25.72 -11.29 -3.42
CA LEU A 312 26.26 -10.40 -4.43
C LEU A 312 27.79 -10.62 -4.56
N PHE A 313 28.25 -11.12 -5.70
CA PHE A 313 29.69 -11.25 -5.98
C PHE A 313 30.33 -9.86 -6.10
N LEU A 314 31.34 -9.59 -5.28
CA LEU A 314 32.04 -8.30 -5.21
C LEU A 314 32.65 -7.85 -6.55
N ASP A 315 32.99 -8.80 -7.42
CA ASP A 315 33.66 -8.57 -8.71
C ASP A 315 32.68 -8.40 -9.89
N SER A 316 31.36 -8.52 -9.68
CA SER A 316 30.35 -8.35 -10.73
C SER A 316 30.02 -6.88 -10.95
N ALA A 317 29.83 -6.50 -12.22
CA ALA A 317 29.41 -5.15 -12.55
C ALA A 317 28.01 -4.87 -11.99
N LEU A 318 27.83 -3.72 -11.32
CA LEU A 318 26.58 -3.35 -10.65
C LEU A 318 25.40 -3.27 -11.64
N MET A 319 25.66 -2.85 -12.88
CA MET A 319 24.66 -2.79 -13.95
C MET A 319 24.19 -4.19 -14.38
N ASP A 320 25.11 -5.16 -14.45
CA ASP A 320 24.80 -6.55 -14.80
C ASP A 320 24.08 -7.28 -13.66
N SER A 321 24.20 -6.75 -12.43
CA SER A 321 23.53 -7.27 -11.24
C SER A 321 22.08 -6.79 -11.11
N GLY A 322 21.59 -5.91 -12.02
CA GLY A 322 20.22 -5.40 -12.02
C GLY A 322 20.05 -3.98 -11.48
N MET A 323 21.15 -3.26 -11.22
CA MET A 323 21.10 -1.83 -10.89
C MET A 323 20.87 -1.02 -12.18
N ASP A 324 19.85 -0.16 -12.19
CA ASP A 324 19.51 0.73 -13.29
C ASP A 324 19.90 2.20 -13.01
N SER A 325 19.78 3.07 -14.00
CA SER A 325 20.19 4.48 -13.88
C SER A 325 19.46 5.27 -12.78
N LEU A 326 18.27 4.82 -12.34
CA LEU A 326 17.48 5.51 -11.32
C LEU A 326 17.85 5.02 -9.91
N THR A 327 18.06 3.71 -9.76
CA THR A 327 18.54 3.07 -8.52
C THR A 327 19.99 3.44 -8.22
N ALA A 328 20.83 3.65 -9.23
CA ALA A 328 22.20 4.14 -9.12
C ALA A 328 22.30 5.50 -8.39
N VAL A 329 21.37 6.41 -8.66
CA VAL A 329 21.34 7.74 -8.00
C VAL A 329 20.95 7.61 -6.53
N SER A 330 19.98 6.74 -6.22
CA SER A 330 19.53 6.49 -4.85
C SER A 330 20.60 5.77 -4.03
N PHE A 331 21.29 4.80 -4.63
CA PHE A 331 22.44 4.11 -4.05
C PHE A 331 23.59 5.07 -3.71
N ARG A 332 23.99 5.93 -4.65
CA ARG A 332 25.00 6.97 -4.41
C ARG A 332 24.60 7.90 -3.27
N ASN A 333 23.36 8.40 -3.28
CA ASN A 333 22.88 9.32 -2.25
C ASN A 333 22.84 8.66 -0.87
N GLY A 334 22.46 7.36 -0.81
CA GLY A 334 22.49 6.56 0.42
C GLY A 334 23.90 6.40 0.98
N LEU A 335 24.87 6.08 0.12
CA LEU A 335 26.29 5.99 0.52
C LEU A 335 26.83 7.33 1.04
N GLN A 336 26.49 8.44 0.38
CA GLN A 336 26.89 9.77 0.84
C GLN A 336 26.32 10.08 2.24
N GLN A 337 25.09 9.67 2.50
CA GLN A 337 24.42 9.92 3.77
C GLN A 337 24.98 9.05 4.90
N GLN A 338 25.22 7.76 4.65
CA GLN A 338 25.70 6.83 5.67
C GLN A 338 27.20 6.99 5.97
N LEU A 339 28.02 7.21 4.95
CA LEU A 339 29.47 7.34 5.12
C LEU A 339 29.90 8.79 5.36
N GLY A 340 28.98 9.75 5.25
CA GLY A 340 29.26 11.17 5.46
C GLY A 340 30.23 11.79 4.44
N VAL A 341 30.37 11.16 3.26
CA VAL A 341 31.30 11.58 2.20
C VAL A 341 30.58 12.16 0.99
N LYS A 342 31.27 12.99 0.21
CA LYS A 342 30.76 13.44 -1.09
C LYS A 342 31.26 12.50 -2.19
N LEU A 343 30.33 11.86 -2.91
CA LEU A 343 30.63 10.93 -4.00
C LEU A 343 30.26 11.57 -5.35
N PRO A 344 31.09 11.42 -6.39
CA PRO A 344 30.83 11.98 -7.72
C PRO A 344 29.64 11.32 -8.40
N SER A 345 28.96 12.02 -9.32
CA SER A 345 27.88 11.45 -10.14
C SER A 345 28.35 10.37 -11.10
N SER A 346 29.63 10.36 -11.43
CA SER A 346 30.27 9.34 -12.27
C SER A 346 30.70 8.09 -11.49
N LEU A 347 30.46 8.00 -10.17
CA LEU A 347 30.93 6.90 -9.32
C LEU A 347 30.66 5.51 -9.92
N MET A 348 29.47 5.30 -10.45
CA MET A 348 29.05 4.02 -11.05
C MET A 348 29.74 3.69 -12.38
N PHE A 349 30.23 4.70 -13.08
CA PHE A 349 31.01 4.54 -14.32
C PHE A 349 32.50 4.39 -14.04
N ASP A 350 32.99 5.15 -13.05
CA ASP A 350 34.40 5.13 -12.65
C ASP A 350 34.75 3.87 -11.85
N TYR A 351 33.78 3.33 -11.10
CA TYR A 351 33.90 2.14 -10.26
C TYR A 351 32.69 1.22 -10.49
N PRO A 352 32.69 0.43 -11.58
CA PRO A 352 31.55 -0.39 -11.97
C PRO A 352 31.32 -1.63 -11.07
N THR A 353 32.25 -1.94 -10.17
CA THR A 353 32.25 -3.11 -9.27
C THR A 353 32.26 -2.67 -7.80
N MET A 354 31.91 -3.57 -6.86
CA MET A 354 31.76 -3.24 -5.43
C MET A 354 33.06 -3.31 -4.60
N LYS A 355 34.22 -3.51 -5.23
CA LYS A 355 35.53 -3.71 -4.58
C LYS A 355 36.32 -2.42 -4.38
#